data_AF-A0A8H8R541-F1
#
_entry.id   AF-A0A8H8R541-F1
#
_cell.length_a   1.000
_cell.length_b   1.000
_cell.length_c   1.000
_cell.angle_alpha   90.00
_cell.angle_beta   90.00
_cell.angle_gamma   90.00
#
_symmetry.space_group_name_H-M   'P 1'
#
loop_
_entity.id
_entity.type
_entity.pdbx_description
1 polymer ?
#
loop_
_entity_poly.entity_id
_entity_poly.type
_entity_poly.pdbx_seq_one_letter_code
_entity_poly.pdbx_strand_id
1 'polypeptide(L)'
;MSEQSAVLSQYPNQSIPANHMDIAKFSGRNDEEYQRVLNRVCFINSKFDDPRKPPDYEKRTKCHQLLRTSPYELHKERDPDPVEGTCQWVLQHDNYINWRDRQNSNLLWITAYPGCGKSVFSKFLVNKELRATRSRKTCYFFFKDDNEDQKAATNALCALLHQIFIQKPALLEHIEKPYEQNGQQLRQNMNSLWNLLIAASQDPQASLGRMREK
;
A
#
# COMPACT_ATOMS: atom_id res chain seq x y z
N MET A 1 -38.36 28.15 2.27
CA MET A 1 -37.73 26.87 2.67
C MET A 1 -36.39 27.24 3.31
N SER A 2 -36.23 26.95 4.60
CA SER A 2 -35.12 27.41 5.42
C SER A 2 -33.87 26.55 5.19
N GLU A 3 -32.74 27.20 4.91
CA GLU A 3 -31.42 26.61 4.70
C GLU A 3 -30.82 26.09 6.01
N GLN A 4 -31.33 24.96 6.51
CA GLN A 4 -30.68 24.18 7.57
C GLN A 4 -29.91 22.97 7.03
N SER A 5 -29.53 22.98 5.75
CA SER A 5 -28.74 21.90 5.18
C SER A 5 -27.26 22.08 5.53
N ALA A 6 -26.78 21.21 6.43
CA ALA A 6 -25.38 20.95 6.75
C ALA A 6 -24.59 22.09 7.43
N VAL A 7 -25.04 22.53 8.62
CA VAL A 7 -24.23 23.38 9.51
C VAL A 7 -23.81 22.59 10.75
N LEU A 8 -22.50 22.43 10.96
CA LEU A 8 -21.96 21.96 12.24
C LEU A 8 -21.74 23.19 13.14
N SER A 9 -22.72 23.51 13.98
CA SER A 9 -22.77 24.72 14.83
C SER A 9 -21.58 24.90 15.78
N GLN A 10 -20.84 23.83 16.04
CA GLN A 10 -19.65 23.81 16.88
C GLN A 10 -18.39 24.42 16.22
N TYR A 11 -18.45 24.80 14.94
CA TYR A 11 -17.33 25.43 14.23
C TYR A 11 -17.75 26.77 13.62
N PRO A 12 -16.92 27.83 13.74
CA PRO A 12 -17.25 29.11 13.11
C PRO A 12 -17.28 28.97 11.59
N ASN A 13 -18.35 29.51 10.99
CA ASN A 13 -18.52 29.59 9.55
C ASN A 13 -17.50 30.57 8.96
N GLN A 14 -16.84 30.17 7.88
CA GLN A 14 -15.91 31.02 7.15
C GLN A 14 -16.42 31.12 5.71
N SER A 15 -16.77 32.34 5.29
CA SER A 15 -17.30 32.61 3.96
C SER A 15 -16.18 32.57 2.91
N ILE A 16 -16.45 31.93 1.78
CA ILE A 16 -15.64 32.02 0.57
C ILE A 16 -16.35 33.00 -0.36
N PRO A 17 -15.69 34.03 -0.91
CA PRO A 17 -16.26 34.97 -1.87
C PRO A 17 -16.39 34.32 -3.26
N ALA A 18 -17.21 33.27 -3.34
CA ALA A 18 -17.53 32.54 -4.56
C ALA A 18 -19.04 32.28 -4.63
N ASN A 19 -19.57 32.24 -5.86
CA ASN A 19 -20.96 31.84 -6.08
C ASN A 19 -21.11 30.31 -5.97
N HIS A 20 -22.34 29.80 -5.93
CA HIS A 20 -22.63 28.36 -5.82
C HIS A 20 -22.05 27.51 -6.97
N MET A 21 -21.73 28.09 -8.13
CA MET A 21 -21.18 27.37 -9.28
C MET A 21 -19.65 27.27 -9.25
N ASP A 22 -18.99 28.18 -8.54
CA ASP A 22 -17.54 28.37 -8.59
C ASP A 22 -16.85 28.09 -7.25
N ILE A 23 -17.63 27.88 -6.17
CA ILE A 23 -17.12 27.57 -4.82
C ILE A 23 -16.21 26.33 -4.72
N ALA A 24 -16.30 25.42 -5.70
CA ALA A 24 -15.47 24.21 -5.78
C ALA A 24 -14.45 24.24 -6.94
N LYS A 25 -14.31 25.36 -7.64
CA LYS A 25 -13.37 25.53 -8.75
C LYS A 25 -12.22 26.43 -8.31
N PHE A 26 -11.01 25.87 -8.29
CA PHE A 26 -9.80 26.60 -7.94
C PHE A 26 -8.89 26.72 -9.16
N SER A 27 -8.26 27.87 -9.33
CA SER A 27 -7.34 28.13 -10.45
C SER A 27 -6.01 27.36 -10.32
N GLY A 28 -5.70 26.84 -9.13
CA GLY A 28 -4.53 26.01 -8.86
C GLY A 28 -4.17 25.99 -7.38
N ARG A 29 -3.01 25.40 -7.05
CA ARG A 29 -2.55 25.31 -5.64
C ARG A 29 -2.22 26.67 -5.00
N ASN A 30 -1.95 27.71 -5.78
CA ASN A 30 -1.61 29.04 -5.26
C ASN A 30 -2.82 29.98 -5.17
N ASP A 31 -4.01 29.48 -5.48
CA ASP A 31 -5.27 30.22 -5.38
C ASP A 31 -5.58 30.57 -3.91
N GLU A 32 -5.97 31.82 -3.63
CA GLU A 32 -6.20 32.29 -2.26
C GLU A 32 -7.34 31.56 -1.56
N GLU A 33 -8.39 31.19 -2.29
CA GLU A 33 -9.55 30.47 -1.75
C GLU A 33 -9.22 29.00 -1.53
N TYR A 34 -8.45 28.41 -2.45
CA TYR A 34 -7.87 27.07 -2.23
C TYR A 34 -7.03 27.03 -0.95
N GLN A 35 -6.18 28.04 -0.73
CA GLN A 35 -5.34 28.14 0.47
C GLN A 35 -6.18 28.34 1.74
N ARG A 36 -7.27 29.12 1.70
CA ARG A 36 -8.18 29.25 2.85
C ARG A 36 -8.84 27.94 3.21
N VAL A 37 -9.37 27.20 2.24
CA VAL A 37 -9.99 25.88 2.48
C VAL A 37 -8.95 24.90 3.02
N LEU A 38 -7.76 24.85 2.41
CA LEU A 38 -6.66 23.99 2.84
C LEU A 38 -6.25 24.27 4.28
N ASN A 39 -6.05 25.54 4.64
CA ASN A 39 -5.69 25.95 6.00
C ASN A 39 -6.77 25.57 7.01
N ARG A 40 -8.05 25.69 6.64
CA ARG A 40 -9.18 25.31 7.50
C ARG A 40 -9.24 23.80 7.71
N VAL A 41 -9.05 22.99 6.66
CA VAL A 41 -8.96 21.53 6.76
C VAL A 41 -7.77 21.12 7.63
N CYS A 42 -6.61 21.76 7.45
CA CYS A 42 -5.43 21.52 8.30
C CYS A 42 -5.69 21.86 9.77
N PHE A 43 -6.37 22.98 10.07
CA PHE A 43 -6.75 23.36 11.43
C PHE A 43 -7.72 22.36 12.06
N ILE A 44 -8.72 21.88 11.30
CA ILE A 44 -9.64 20.87 11.80
C ILE A 44 -8.88 19.58 12.09
N ASN A 45 -8.00 19.15 11.17
CA ASN A 45 -7.17 17.96 11.34
C ASN A 45 -6.23 18.05 12.56
N SER A 46 -5.68 19.23 12.87
CA SER A 46 -4.82 19.43 14.05
C SER A 46 -5.60 19.42 15.38
N LYS A 47 -6.90 19.70 15.36
CA LYS A 47 -7.78 19.52 16.54
C LYS A 47 -8.18 18.07 16.77
N PHE A 48 -8.04 17.22 15.77
CA PHE A 48 -8.20 15.77 15.84
C PHE A 48 -6.86 15.03 15.97
N ASP A 49 -5.79 15.72 16.40
CA ASP A 49 -4.58 15.02 16.76
C ASP A 49 -4.85 14.13 17.96
N ASP A 50 -4.98 12.84 17.69
CA ASP A 50 -5.17 11.81 18.70
C ASP A 50 -3.94 11.83 19.64
N PRO A 51 -4.10 12.18 20.93
CA PRO A 51 -2.99 12.23 21.88
C PRO A 51 -2.35 10.86 22.14
N ARG A 52 -2.89 9.76 21.57
CA ARG A 52 -2.26 8.43 21.53
C ARG A 52 -1.34 8.23 20.32
N LYS A 53 -1.27 9.18 19.37
CA LYS A 53 -0.33 9.11 18.26
C LYS A 53 1.09 9.08 18.83
N PRO A 54 1.89 8.04 18.54
CA PRO A 54 3.28 8.03 18.92
C PRO A 54 3.98 9.29 18.40
N PRO A 55 5.00 9.83 19.09
CA PRO A 55 5.77 11.00 18.62
C PRO A 55 6.29 10.86 17.19
N ASP A 56 6.45 9.61 16.74
CA ASP A 56 6.95 9.23 15.44
C ASP A 56 5.87 8.97 14.36
N TYR A 57 4.58 9.19 14.68
CA TYR A 57 3.45 8.90 13.79
C TYR A 57 3.57 9.60 12.43
N GLU A 58 3.97 10.87 12.41
CA GLU A 58 4.07 11.65 11.18
C GLU A 58 5.24 11.17 10.30
N LYS A 59 6.38 10.86 10.91
CA LYS A 59 7.55 10.27 10.22
C LYS A 59 7.20 8.89 9.66
N ARG A 60 6.56 8.03 10.45
CA ARG A 60 6.06 6.71 10.00
C ARG A 60 5.12 6.83 8.82
N THR A 61 4.19 7.79 8.87
CA THR A 61 3.26 8.06 7.76
C THR A 61 4.02 8.52 6.51
N LYS A 62 5.01 9.40 6.65
CA LYS A 62 5.87 9.86 5.55
C LYS A 62 6.70 8.72 4.94
N CYS A 63 7.35 7.90 5.77
CA CYS A 63 8.12 6.74 5.32
C CYS A 63 7.23 5.70 4.63
N HIS A 64 6.01 5.50 5.12
CA HIS A 64 5.04 4.64 4.48
C HIS A 64 4.59 5.20 3.12
N GLN A 65 4.24 6.48 3.05
CA GLN A 65 3.85 7.15 1.80
C GLN A 65 4.98 7.19 0.77
N LEU A 66 6.24 7.31 1.20
CA LEU A 66 7.42 7.28 0.33
C LEU A 66 7.48 6.01 -0.54
N LEU A 67 7.12 4.86 0.05
CA LEU A 67 7.15 3.57 -0.62
C LEU A 67 5.94 3.34 -1.55
N ARG A 68 4.92 4.20 -1.50
CA ARG A 68 3.78 4.14 -2.40
C ARG A 68 4.14 4.78 -3.75
N THR A 69 5.00 4.10 -4.52
CA THR A 69 5.47 4.59 -5.82
C THR A 69 4.58 4.18 -6.99
N SER A 70 3.76 3.14 -6.83
CA SER A 70 2.87 2.64 -7.88
C SER A 70 1.52 2.19 -7.31
N PRO A 71 0.43 2.24 -8.09
CA PRO A 71 -0.87 1.71 -7.69
C PRO A 71 -0.94 0.19 -7.93
N TYR A 72 -0.06 -0.58 -7.28
CA TYR A 72 0.07 -2.02 -7.49
C TYR A 72 -1.24 -2.80 -7.24
N GLU A 73 -2.17 -2.26 -6.44
CA GLU A 73 -3.49 -2.85 -6.25
C GLU A 73 -4.31 -2.82 -7.54
N LEU A 74 -4.31 -1.69 -8.24
CA LEU A 74 -5.00 -1.54 -9.53
C LEU A 74 -4.33 -2.36 -10.63
N HIS A 75 -3.00 -2.46 -10.59
CA HIS A 75 -2.23 -3.27 -11.54
C HIS A 75 -2.65 -4.75 -11.52
N LYS A 76 -2.95 -5.31 -10.33
CA LYS A 76 -3.48 -6.67 -10.18
C LYS A 76 -4.89 -6.82 -10.77
N GLU A 77 -5.72 -5.78 -10.67
CA GLU A 77 -7.10 -5.81 -11.19
C GLU A 77 -7.19 -5.66 -12.71
N ARG A 78 -6.09 -5.37 -13.40
CA ARG A 78 -6.04 -5.38 -14.87
C ARG A 78 -6.25 -6.78 -15.45
N ASP A 79 -5.89 -7.83 -14.73
CA ASP A 79 -6.08 -9.20 -15.18
C ASP A 79 -7.51 -9.67 -14.84
N PRO A 80 -8.20 -10.38 -15.77
CA PRO A 80 -9.53 -10.88 -15.51
C PRO A 80 -9.50 -11.94 -14.41
N ASP A 81 -10.66 -12.14 -13.77
CA ASP A 81 -10.81 -13.24 -12.83
C ASP A 81 -10.78 -14.58 -13.57
N PRO A 82 -10.28 -15.65 -12.92
CA PRO A 82 -10.29 -16.98 -13.53
C PRO A 82 -11.71 -17.45 -13.78
N VAL A 83 -11.90 -18.08 -14.94
CA VAL A 83 -13.14 -18.82 -15.23
C VAL A 83 -13.33 -19.90 -14.17
N GLU A 84 -14.57 -20.10 -13.73
CA GLU A 84 -14.90 -21.09 -12.71
C GLU A 84 -14.39 -22.50 -13.10
N GLY A 85 -13.84 -23.23 -12.13
CA GLY A 85 -13.22 -24.54 -12.36
C GLY A 85 -11.81 -24.51 -12.95
N THR A 86 -11.33 -23.38 -13.47
CA THR A 86 -9.94 -23.25 -13.96
C THR A 86 -8.96 -22.98 -12.80
N CYS A 87 -7.65 -23.12 -13.07
CA CYS A 87 -6.56 -22.90 -12.10
C CYS A 87 -6.49 -23.91 -10.93
N GLN A 88 -7.55 -24.65 -10.63
CA GLN A 88 -7.64 -25.56 -9.49
C GLN A 88 -6.68 -26.76 -9.58
N TRP A 89 -6.40 -27.22 -10.80
CA TRP A 89 -5.50 -28.36 -11.02
C TRP A 89 -4.10 -28.12 -10.44
N VAL A 90 -3.61 -26.88 -10.45
CA VAL A 90 -2.27 -26.54 -9.91
C VAL A 90 -2.24 -26.76 -8.40
N LEU A 91 -3.36 -26.54 -7.70
CA LEU A 91 -3.45 -26.67 -6.24
C LEU A 91 -3.32 -28.11 -5.77
N GLN A 92 -3.58 -29.07 -6.66
CA GLN A 92 -3.45 -30.50 -6.42
C GLN A 92 -2.09 -31.05 -6.89
N HIS A 93 -1.28 -30.23 -7.57
CA HIS A 93 0.00 -30.67 -8.11
C HIS A 93 1.04 -30.77 -6.98
N ASP A 94 1.78 -31.88 -6.94
CA ASP A 94 2.75 -32.16 -5.87
C ASP A 94 3.77 -31.04 -5.66
N ASN A 95 4.34 -30.50 -6.75
CA ASN A 95 5.25 -29.34 -6.68
C ASN A 95 4.64 -28.12 -5.97
N TYR A 96 3.36 -27.83 -6.20
CA TYR A 96 2.68 -26.72 -5.52
C TYR A 96 2.45 -27.02 -4.04
N ILE A 97 1.96 -28.22 -3.72
CA ILE A 97 1.71 -28.66 -2.34
C ILE A 97 3.01 -28.64 -1.54
N ASN A 98 4.07 -29.23 -2.10
CA ASN A 98 5.40 -29.26 -1.50
C ASN A 98 5.98 -27.86 -1.29
N TRP A 99 5.74 -26.93 -2.21
CA TRP A 99 6.17 -25.54 -2.03
C TRP A 99 5.35 -24.83 -0.94
N ARG A 100 4.02 -24.99 -0.95
CA ARG A 100 3.08 -24.32 -0.03
C ARG A 100 3.26 -24.75 1.42
N ASP A 101 3.46 -26.04 1.65
CA ASP A 101 3.42 -26.65 2.98
C ASP A 101 4.81 -26.72 3.65
N ARG A 102 5.87 -26.35 2.94
CA ARG A 102 7.20 -26.24 3.53
C ARG A 102 7.28 -25.03 4.47
N GLN A 103 7.92 -25.24 5.62
CA GLN A 103 8.11 -24.21 6.64
C GLN A 103 9.25 -23.23 6.32
N ASN A 104 10.16 -23.60 5.41
CA ASN A 104 11.30 -22.78 5.01
C ASN A 104 11.01 -22.02 3.70
N SER A 105 11.82 -21.01 3.41
CA SER A 105 11.78 -20.29 2.13
C SER A 105 11.98 -21.23 0.95
N ASN A 106 11.02 -21.28 0.02
CA ASN A 106 11.12 -22.06 -1.22
C ASN A 106 10.59 -21.24 -2.40
N LEU A 107 11.14 -21.50 -3.59
CA LEU A 107 10.74 -20.87 -4.84
C LEU A 107 9.82 -21.80 -5.64
N LEU A 108 8.66 -21.28 -6.04
CA LEU A 108 7.79 -21.93 -7.03
C LEU A 108 7.97 -21.23 -8.37
N TRP A 109 8.44 -21.98 -9.36
CA TRP A 109 8.64 -21.49 -10.72
C TRP A 109 7.58 -22.09 -11.65
N ILE A 110 6.73 -21.25 -12.23
CA ILE A 110 5.65 -21.67 -13.13
C ILE A 110 5.89 -21.06 -14.50
N THR A 111 6.05 -21.92 -15.50
CA THR A 111 6.20 -21.55 -16.90
C THR A 111 4.99 -22.02 -17.69
N ALA A 112 4.54 -21.20 -18.63
CA ALA A 112 3.53 -21.58 -19.61
C ALA A 112 3.68 -20.70 -20.86
N TYR A 113 3.14 -21.16 -21.99
CA TYR A 113 3.15 -20.40 -23.23
C TYR A 113 2.42 -19.06 -23.09
N PRO A 114 2.76 -18.05 -23.90
CA PRO A 114 1.98 -16.81 -24.00
C PRO A 114 0.49 -17.10 -24.21
N GLY A 115 -0.39 -16.33 -23.56
CA GLY A 115 -1.84 -16.54 -23.66
C GLY A 115 -2.43 -17.65 -22.77
N CYS A 116 -1.64 -18.53 -22.15
CA CYS A 116 -2.15 -19.62 -21.29
C CYS A 116 -2.65 -19.19 -19.90
N GLY A 117 -2.98 -17.92 -19.69
CA GLY A 117 -3.59 -17.45 -18.43
C GLY A 117 -2.68 -17.39 -17.20
N LYS A 118 -1.34 -17.32 -17.37
CA LYS A 118 -0.39 -17.20 -16.23
C LYS A 118 -0.71 -16.03 -15.29
N SER A 119 -1.01 -14.86 -15.85
CA SER A 119 -1.33 -13.67 -15.04
C SER A 119 -2.64 -13.85 -14.28
N VAL A 120 -3.64 -14.47 -14.92
CA VAL A 120 -4.91 -14.86 -14.29
C VAL A 120 -4.68 -15.85 -13.16
N PHE A 121 -3.78 -16.83 -13.36
CA PHE A 121 -3.38 -17.78 -12.33
C PHE A 121 -2.67 -17.11 -11.15
N SER A 122 -1.74 -16.19 -11.40
CA SER A 122 -1.09 -15.40 -10.32
C SER A 122 -2.09 -14.57 -9.53
N LYS A 123 -3.05 -13.91 -10.21
CA LYS A 123 -4.15 -13.19 -9.56
C LYS A 123 -5.00 -14.12 -8.70
N PHE A 124 -5.35 -15.30 -9.22
CA PHE A 124 -6.08 -16.34 -8.48
C PHE A 124 -5.35 -16.75 -7.20
N LEU A 125 -4.06 -17.03 -7.28
CA LEU A 125 -3.24 -17.40 -6.12
C LEU A 125 -3.26 -16.30 -5.06
N VAL A 126 -3.00 -15.05 -5.43
CA VAL A 126 -2.99 -13.92 -4.49
C VAL A 126 -4.37 -13.70 -3.85
N ASN A 127 -5.43 -13.76 -4.65
CA ASN A 127 -6.78 -13.41 -4.21
C ASN A 127 -7.50 -14.50 -3.42
N LYS A 128 -7.23 -15.79 -3.66
CA LYS A 128 -8.01 -16.90 -3.10
C LYS A 128 -7.17 -17.83 -2.23
N GLU A 129 -6.01 -18.26 -2.70
CA GLU A 129 -5.26 -19.36 -2.07
C GLU A 129 -4.18 -18.90 -1.08
N LEU A 130 -3.46 -17.86 -1.44
CA LEU A 130 -2.39 -17.27 -0.64
C LEU A 130 -2.90 -16.12 0.22
N ARG A 131 -4.18 -16.13 0.62
CA ARG A 131 -4.68 -15.09 1.54
C ARG A 131 -3.84 -15.04 2.81
N ALA A 132 -3.65 -13.82 3.31
CA ALA A 132 -2.91 -13.58 4.53
C ALA A 132 -3.59 -14.31 5.70
N THR A 133 -2.87 -15.22 6.34
CA THR A 133 -3.30 -15.85 7.59
C THR A 133 -2.72 -15.06 8.77
N ARG A 134 -2.90 -15.59 10.00
CA ARG A 134 -2.25 -15.02 11.18
C ARG A 134 -0.72 -15.16 11.11
N SER A 135 -0.23 -16.26 10.54
CA SER A 135 1.20 -16.60 10.45
C SER A 135 1.84 -16.27 9.10
N ARG A 136 1.06 -16.20 8.01
CA ARG A 136 1.57 -15.95 6.66
C ARG A 136 1.02 -14.64 6.13
N LYS A 137 1.91 -13.75 5.67
CA LYS A 137 1.55 -12.53 4.94
C LYS A 137 1.93 -12.69 3.48
N THR A 138 1.09 -12.16 2.61
CA THR A 138 1.29 -12.23 1.16
C THR A 138 1.44 -10.83 0.63
N CYS A 139 2.49 -10.64 -0.15
CA CYS A 139 2.78 -9.39 -0.84
C CYS A 139 2.98 -9.74 -2.32
N TYR A 140 2.58 -8.84 -3.21
CA TYR A 140 2.61 -9.11 -4.63
C TYR A 140 3.05 -7.89 -5.45
N PHE A 141 3.59 -8.17 -6.62
CA PHE A 141 3.82 -7.19 -7.67
C PHE A 141 3.67 -7.90 -9.01
N PHE A 142 2.98 -7.27 -9.96
CA PHE A 142 2.74 -7.83 -11.29
C PHE A 142 3.62 -7.08 -12.28
N PHE A 143 4.62 -7.76 -12.84
CA PHE A 143 5.43 -7.20 -13.91
C PHE A 143 4.67 -7.24 -15.24
N LYS A 144 4.66 -6.12 -15.97
CA LYS A 144 4.07 -6.00 -17.31
C LYS A 144 4.89 -5.02 -18.15
N ASP A 145 5.18 -5.40 -19.40
CA ASP A 145 6.00 -4.60 -20.32
C ASP A 145 5.24 -3.44 -20.98
N ASP A 146 3.96 -3.29 -20.71
CA ASP A 146 3.12 -2.22 -21.24
C ASP A 146 2.92 -1.04 -20.29
N ASN A 147 3.55 -1.08 -19.10
CA ASN A 147 3.44 -0.05 -18.08
C ASN A 147 4.80 0.17 -17.39
N GLU A 148 5.32 1.40 -17.44
CA GLU A 148 6.63 1.74 -16.88
C GLU A 148 6.74 1.47 -15.37
N ASP A 149 5.67 1.71 -14.62
CA ASP A 149 5.67 1.44 -13.18
C ASP A 149 5.83 -0.06 -12.91
N GLN A 150 5.24 -0.91 -13.76
CA GLN A 150 5.29 -2.37 -13.66
C GLN A 150 6.58 -2.99 -14.22
N LYS A 151 7.50 -2.21 -14.79
CA LYS A 151 8.80 -2.70 -15.28
C LYS A 151 9.91 -2.55 -14.26
N ALA A 152 9.84 -1.53 -13.40
CA ALA A 152 10.94 -1.15 -12.54
C ALA A 152 11.05 -2.06 -11.29
N ALA A 153 12.22 -2.67 -11.10
CA ALA A 153 12.49 -3.49 -9.92
C ALA A 153 12.43 -2.67 -8.61
N THR A 154 12.79 -1.38 -8.66
CA THR A 154 12.64 -0.45 -7.52
C THR A 154 11.17 -0.33 -7.11
N ASN A 155 10.25 -0.22 -8.08
CA ASN A 155 8.82 -0.16 -7.81
C ASN A 155 8.28 -1.46 -7.24
N ALA A 156 8.81 -2.61 -7.69
CA ALA A 156 8.47 -3.90 -7.09
C ALA A 156 8.88 -3.94 -5.62
N LEU A 157 10.11 -3.57 -5.28
CA LEU A 157 10.58 -3.53 -3.89
C LEU A 157 9.78 -2.54 -3.04
N CYS A 158 9.55 -1.33 -3.54
CA CYS A 158 8.71 -0.33 -2.87
C CYS A 158 7.30 -0.86 -2.59
N ALA A 159 6.65 -1.47 -3.58
CA ALA A 159 5.33 -2.06 -3.43
C ALA A 159 5.30 -3.21 -2.40
N LEU A 160 6.32 -4.07 -2.40
CA LEU A 160 6.41 -5.18 -1.43
C LEU A 160 6.64 -4.65 -0.01
N LEU A 161 7.58 -3.73 0.19
CA LEU A 161 7.85 -3.09 1.49
C LEU A 161 6.63 -2.34 2.02
N HIS A 162 5.94 -1.58 1.15
CA HIS A 162 4.69 -0.91 1.49
C HIS A 162 3.66 -1.92 2.00
N GLN A 163 3.44 -3.03 1.29
CA GLN A 163 2.52 -4.09 1.74
C GLN A 163 2.94 -4.76 3.05
N ILE A 164 4.24 -4.98 3.26
CA ILE A 164 4.76 -5.56 4.51
C ILE A 164 4.46 -4.62 5.68
N PHE A 165 4.74 -3.33 5.53
CA PHE A 165 4.55 -2.35 6.59
C PHE A 165 3.08 -2.04 6.91
N ILE A 166 2.18 -2.11 5.93
CA ILE A 166 0.72 -2.11 6.19
C ILE A 166 0.34 -3.30 7.08
N GLN A 167 0.84 -4.49 6.73
CA GLN A 167 0.48 -5.73 7.41
C GLN A 167 1.15 -5.86 8.78
N LYS A 168 2.33 -5.25 8.95
CA LYS A 168 3.18 -5.28 10.15
C LYS A 168 3.77 -3.89 10.44
N PRO A 169 3.00 -2.98 11.05
CA PRO A 169 3.47 -1.62 11.33
C PRO A 169 4.68 -1.54 12.27
N ALA A 170 4.93 -2.59 13.08
CA ALA A 170 6.11 -2.66 13.94
C ALA A 170 7.42 -2.63 13.12
N LEU A 171 7.42 -3.20 11.90
CA LEU A 171 8.59 -3.26 11.05
C LEU A 171 8.96 -1.92 10.40
N LEU A 172 8.15 -0.87 10.57
CA LEU A 172 8.46 0.48 10.07
C LEU A 172 9.69 1.08 10.74
N GLU A 173 10.13 0.59 11.89
CA GLU A 173 11.38 1.06 12.50
C GLU A 173 12.61 0.81 11.60
N HIS A 174 12.57 -0.22 10.76
CA HIS A 174 13.68 -0.57 9.84
C HIS A 174 13.91 0.47 8.75
N ILE A 175 12.89 1.25 8.36
CA ILE A 175 13.02 2.26 7.31
C ILE A 175 13.57 3.59 7.83
N GLU A 176 13.56 3.84 9.14
CA GLU A 176 13.97 5.13 9.71
C GLU A 176 15.41 5.51 9.35
N LYS A 177 16.38 4.63 9.63
CA LYS A 177 17.80 4.89 9.32
C LYS A 177 18.06 5.03 7.80
N PRO A 178 17.59 4.11 6.94
CA PRO A 178 17.71 4.30 5.48
C PRO A 178 17.08 5.60 4.97
N TYR A 179 15.95 6.00 5.55
CA TYR A 179 15.26 7.23 5.17
C TYR A 179 16.01 8.49 5.62
N GLU A 180 16.58 8.51 6.82
CA GLU A 180 17.41 9.63 7.28
C GLU A 180 18.65 9.83 6.39
N GLN A 181 19.25 8.74 5.91
CA GLN A 181 20.44 8.79 5.06
C GLN A 181 20.14 9.19 3.61
N ASN A 182 19.01 8.74 3.04
CA ASN A 182 18.73 8.85 1.60
C ASN A 182 17.54 9.78 1.29
N GLY A 183 16.74 10.14 2.29
CA GLY A 183 15.49 10.89 2.12
C GLY A 183 14.58 10.28 1.06
N GLN A 184 14.09 11.14 0.17
CA GLN A 184 13.21 10.74 -0.95
C GLN A 184 13.90 9.84 -1.99
N GLN A 185 15.24 9.86 -2.08
CA GLN A 185 15.99 9.06 -3.04
C GLN A 185 16.04 7.57 -2.66
N LEU A 186 15.65 7.22 -1.42
CA LEU A 186 15.56 5.83 -0.97
C LEU A 186 14.74 4.97 -1.94
N ARG A 187 13.63 5.49 -2.46
CA ARG A 187 12.73 4.77 -3.38
C ARG A 187 13.35 4.43 -4.74
N GLN A 188 14.50 5.02 -5.06
CA GLN A 188 15.25 4.78 -6.29
C GLN A 188 16.54 3.97 -6.04
N ASN A 189 16.91 3.77 -4.77
CA ASN A 189 18.13 3.06 -4.40
C ASN A 189 17.85 1.56 -4.21
N MET A 190 18.12 0.78 -5.24
CA MET A 190 17.92 -0.67 -5.25
C MET A 190 18.59 -1.39 -4.08
N ASN A 191 19.84 -1.05 -3.77
CA ASN A 191 20.59 -1.71 -2.71
C ASN A 191 19.99 -1.43 -1.34
N SER A 192 19.62 -0.17 -1.08
CA SER A 192 18.99 0.22 0.19
C SER A 192 17.61 -0.43 0.35
N LEU A 193 16.80 -0.48 -0.70
CA LEU A 193 15.49 -1.14 -0.68
C LEU A 193 15.62 -2.65 -0.47
N TRP A 194 16.59 -3.30 -1.13
CA TRP A 194 16.85 -4.72 -0.95
C TRP A 194 17.29 -5.05 0.48
N ASN A 195 18.26 -4.29 1.02
CA ASN A 195 18.71 -4.48 2.40
C ASN A 195 17.59 -4.25 3.41
N LEU A 196 16.73 -3.26 3.17
CA LEU A 196 15.54 -3.01 3.99
C LEU A 196 14.56 -4.19 3.94
N LEU A 197 14.34 -4.78 2.77
CA LEU A 197 13.48 -5.97 2.64
C LEU A 197 14.05 -7.15 3.44
N ILE A 198 15.36 -7.41 3.32
CA ILE A 198 16.04 -8.47 4.06
C ILE A 198 15.90 -8.23 5.57
N ALA A 199 16.22 -7.03 6.06
CA ALA A 199 16.09 -6.67 7.47
C ALA A 199 14.66 -6.88 8.00
N ALA A 200 13.66 -6.36 7.28
CA ALA A 200 12.26 -6.53 7.65
C ALA A 200 11.79 -7.99 7.63
N SER A 201 12.34 -8.82 6.73
CA SER A 201 11.98 -10.24 6.61
C SER A 201 12.61 -11.15 7.67
N GLN A 202 13.76 -10.75 8.21
CA GLN A 202 14.49 -11.51 9.23
C GLN A 202 14.08 -11.13 10.66
N ASP A 203 13.32 -10.05 10.82
CA ASP A 203 12.83 -9.61 12.11
C ASP A 203 11.86 -10.63 12.74
N PRO A 204 12.04 -11.03 14.00
CA PRO A 204 11.10 -11.92 14.70
C PRO A 204 9.63 -11.45 14.64
N GLN A 205 9.39 -10.13 14.65
CA GLN A 205 8.07 -9.48 14.52
C GLN A 205 7.42 -9.74 13.15
N ALA A 206 8.19 -10.10 12.13
CA ALA A 206 7.66 -10.53 10.84
C ALA A 206 6.80 -11.80 10.98
N SER A 207 7.18 -12.72 11.88
CA SER A 207 6.46 -13.97 12.16
C SER A 207 5.38 -13.86 13.24
N LEU A 208 5.47 -12.87 14.14
CA LEU A 208 4.55 -12.71 15.27
C LEU A 208 3.15 -12.25 14.84
N GLY A 209 2.12 -13.07 15.06
CA GLY A 209 0.73 -12.65 14.92
C GLY A 209 0.41 -11.49 15.87
N ARG A 210 -0.41 -10.53 15.43
CA ARG A 210 -0.83 -9.36 16.23
C ARG A 210 -1.36 -9.83 17.60
N MET A 211 -0.59 -9.68 18.68
CA MET A 211 -1.10 -9.88 20.02
C MET A 211 -2.05 -8.71 20.31
N ARG A 212 -3.35 -8.99 20.41
CA ARG A 212 -4.27 -8.10 21.09
C ARG A 212 -4.28 -8.57 22.54
N GLU A 213 -3.67 -7.78 23.42
CA GLU A 213 -4.01 -7.81 24.83
C GLU A 213 -5.52 -7.48 24.94
N LYS A 214 -6.22 -8.30 25.72
CA LYS A 214 -7.65 -8.13 26.03
C LYS A 214 -7.82 -7.08 27.10
#